data_AF-A0A7X2TT73-F1
#
_entry.id   AF-A0A7X2TT73-F1
#
_cell.length_a   1.000
_cell.length_b   1.000
_cell.length_c   1.000
_cell.angle_alpha   90.00
_cell.angle_beta   90.00
_cell.angle_gamma   90.00
#
_symmetry.space_group_name_H-M   'P 1'
#
loop_
_entity.id
_entity.type
_entity.pdbx_description
1 polymer ?
#
loop_
_entity_poly.entity_id
_entity_poly.type
_entity_poly.pdbx_seq_one_letter_code
_entity_poly.pdbx_strand_id
1 'polypeptide(L)'
;MAQEQETKTRENRPPREGRGPGGDGPRRDDRRGGDRGTDRGGDRGHDRGRPDGAMEIDLEKLIADSLYLDNQAHAVVIRMRDMDSGTKSQLRRLYNAVRRACRAPENERQHEFVMLRARLAYTIARHSLRSLDQIERLLLQVTRKNDQRGYDRFKDLFEAIVAYNE
;
A
#
# COMPACT_ATOMS: atom_id res chain seq x y z
N MET A 1 -30.34 -57.19 19.94
CA MET A 1 -29.78 -55.83 20.00
C MET A 1 -29.33 -55.50 18.57
N ALA A 2 -30.16 -54.74 17.82
CA ALA A 2 -29.87 -53.41 17.24
C ALA A 2 -28.64 -53.39 16.28
N GLN A 3 -28.62 -52.95 15.02
CA GLN A 3 -29.48 -52.26 14.02
C GLN A 3 -28.80 -52.57 12.64
N GLU A 4 -29.48 -53.04 11.58
CA GLU A 4 -30.10 -52.27 10.46
C GLU A 4 -29.22 -51.15 9.86
N GLN A 5 -29.10 -50.86 8.56
CA GLN A 5 -29.53 -51.39 7.25
C GLN A 5 -28.78 -50.50 6.22
N GLU A 6 -28.08 -51.07 5.24
CA GLU A 6 -28.53 -51.16 3.84
C GLU A 6 -28.69 -49.80 3.10
N THR A 7 -27.67 -49.47 2.32
CA THR A 7 -27.66 -48.43 1.29
C THR A 7 -28.61 -48.78 0.14
N LYS A 8 -29.70 -48.02 -0.05
CA LYS A 8 -30.56 -48.08 -1.23
C LYS A 8 -30.93 -46.68 -1.76
N THR A 9 -30.35 -46.38 -2.92
CA THR A 9 -30.90 -45.73 -4.11
C THR A 9 -32.22 -44.96 -3.98
N ARG A 10 -32.22 -43.68 -4.37
CA ARG A 10 -33.35 -43.07 -5.09
C ARG A 10 -32.93 -41.83 -5.90
N GLU A 11 -32.81 -42.04 -7.22
CA GLU A 11 -33.07 -41.02 -8.23
C GLU A 11 -34.51 -40.48 -8.08
N ASN A 12 -34.70 -39.15 -8.22
CA ASN A 12 -35.90 -38.56 -8.84
C ASN A 12 -35.81 -37.03 -9.00
N ARG A 13 -35.45 -36.58 -10.22
CA ARG A 13 -36.03 -35.49 -11.07
C ARG A 13 -36.22 -34.03 -10.56
N PRO A 14 -36.47 -33.02 -11.44
CA PRO A 14 -36.02 -32.73 -12.82
C PRO A 14 -35.52 -31.25 -13.02
N PRO A 15 -35.05 -30.83 -14.22
CA PRO A 15 -34.54 -29.47 -14.48
C PRO A 15 -35.67 -28.46 -14.73
N ARG A 16 -35.45 -27.18 -14.40
CA ARG A 16 -36.45 -26.12 -14.61
C ARG A 16 -35.96 -25.14 -15.68
N GLU A 17 -36.38 -25.39 -16.91
CA GLU A 17 -36.46 -24.37 -17.98
C GLU A 17 -37.89 -23.80 -18.05
N GLY A 18 -37.98 -22.47 -18.20
CA GLY A 18 -38.91 -21.86 -19.17
C GLY A 18 -40.11 -21.04 -18.66
N ARG A 19 -40.27 -19.87 -19.33
CA ARG A 19 -41.48 -19.03 -19.57
C ARG A 19 -41.60 -17.78 -18.66
N GLY A 20 -41.35 -16.52 -19.07
CA GLY A 20 -41.70 -15.70 -20.28
C GLY A 20 -42.89 -14.76 -19.94
N PRO A 21 -43.15 -13.55 -20.53
CA PRO A 21 -42.69 -12.97 -21.82
C PRO A 21 -42.37 -11.43 -21.88
N GLY A 22 -41.70 -10.97 -22.96
CA GLY A 22 -42.03 -9.73 -23.69
C GLY A 22 -41.35 -8.39 -23.33
N GLY A 23 -40.75 -7.74 -24.34
CA GLY A 23 -40.75 -6.27 -24.48
C GLY A 23 -39.42 -5.56 -24.73
N ASP A 24 -39.21 -5.16 -25.98
CA ASP A 24 -38.45 -3.98 -26.48
C ASP A 24 -36.92 -3.89 -26.40
N GLY A 25 -36.31 -3.67 -27.59
CA GLY A 25 -34.87 -3.45 -27.83
C GLY A 25 -34.36 -2.04 -27.45
N PRO A 26 -33.17 -1.59 -27.93
CA PRO A 26 -32.79 -1.66 -29.34
C PRO A 26 -31.37 -2.17 -29.64
N ARG A 27 -31.23 -2.51 -30.92
CA ARG A 27 -30.03 -2.93 -31.65
C ARG A 27 -28.92 -1.88 -31.54
N ARG A 28 -27.69 -2.30 -31.21
CA ARG A 28 -26.50 -1.48 -31.41
C ARG A 28 -25.85 -1.84 -32.72
N ASP A 29 -25.76 -0.79 -33.53
CA ASP A 29 -25.25 -0.69 -34.88
C ASP A 29 -23.82 -1.20 -35.05
N ASP A 30 -23.61 -1.83 -36.20
CA ASP A 30 -22.33 -2.24 -36.73
C ASP A 30 -21.93 -1.22 -37.80
N ARG A 31 -20.71 -0.66 -37.66
CA ARG A 31 -19.83 -0.09 -38.70
C ARG A 31 -19.94 1.42 -39.03
N ARG A 32 -18.77 2.09 -38.86
CA ARG A 32 -17.87 2.60 -39.93
C ARG A 32 -17.50 4.09 -39.84
N GLY A 33 -16.18 4.35 -39.85
CA GLY A 33 -15.53 5.63 -40.20
C GLY A 33 -15.33 6.56 -39.00
N GLY A 34 -14.15 7.05 -38.63
CA GLY A 34 -12.88 7.25 -39.33
C GLY A 34 -12.64 8.74 -39.53
N ASP A 35 -11.98 9.43 -38.61
CA ASP A 35 -11.14 10.61 -38.90
C ASP A 35 -10.20 10.96 -37.72
N ARG A 36 -8.90 10.89 -38.01
CA ARG A 36 -7.79 11.79 -37.65
C ARG A 36 -7.78 12.50 -36.29
N GLY A 37 -6.71 12.24 -35.54
CA GLY A 37 -6.26 13.04 -34.41
C GLY A 37 -5.05 12.44 -33.71
N THR A 38 -3.93 12.26 -34.41
CA THR A 38 -2.63 12.02 -33.79
C THR A 38 -2.10 13.32 -33.20
N ASP A 39 -2.54 13.65 -31.99
CA ASP A 39 -1.89 14.64 -31.14
C ASP A 39 -0.95 13.95 -30.15
N ARG A 40 0.32 13.90 -30.58
CA ARG A 40 1.46 13.91 -29.67
C ARG A 40 1.34 15.14 -28.77
N GLY A 41 1.22 14.95 -27.47
CA GLY A 41 1.40 16.04 -26.53
C GLY A 41 1.08 15.58 -25.13
N GLY A 42 2.12 15.43 -24.31
CA GLY A 42 2.02 14.81 -23.00
C GLY A 42 1.16 15.60 -22.03
N ASP A 43 0.32 14.89 -21.29
CA ASP A 43 -0.13 15.31 -19.97
C ASP A 43 -0.35 14.09 -19.07
N ARG A 44 0.61 13.17 -19.07
CA ARG A 44 0.91 12.40 -17.86
C ARG A 44 1.90 13.23 -17.08
N GLY A 45 1.40 14.36 -16.58
CA GLY A 45 2.02 15.20 -15.57
C GLY A 45 2.22 14.36 -14.32
N HIS A 46 3.23 13.52 -14.39
CA HIS A 46 3.92 12.97 -13.28
C HIS A 46 4.56 14.14 -12.58
N ASP A 47 3.76 14.87 -11.80
CA ASP A 47 4.16 15.98 -10.95
C ASP A 47 4.97 15.44 -9.76
N ARG A 48 6.00 14.63 -10.07
CA ARG A 48 7.20 14.39 -9.26
C ARG A 48 8.13 15.62 -9.31
N GLY A 49 7.57 16.80 -9.54
CA GLY A 49 8.27 18.04 -9.79
C GLY A 49 8.07 19.09 -8.70
N ARG A 50 7.35 18.79 -7.61
CA ARG A 50 7.35 19.66 -6.44
C ARG A 50 8.44 19.22 -5.47
N PRO A 51 9.61 19.89 -5.43
CA PRO A 51 10.41 19.92 -4.23
C PRO A 51 9.62 20.72 -3.19
N ASP A 52 8.58 20.09 -2.62
CA ASP A 52 8.01 20.61 -1.38
C ASP A 52 9.18 20.60 -0.38
N GLY A 53 9.58 21.79 0.07
CA GLY A 53 10.65 22.04 1.03
C GLY A 53 10.38 21.47 2.43
N ALA A 54 9.64 20.36 2.51
CA ALA A 54 9.50 19.54 3.67
C ALA A 54 10.82 18.79 3.86
N MET A 55 11.71 19.37 4.67
CA MET A 55 13.02 18.84 5.06
C MET A 55 13.02 17.31 5.04
N GLU A 56 13.85 16.73 4.18
CA GLU A 56 14.02 15.28 4.13
C GLU A 56 14.59 14.79 5.46
N ILE A 57 14.06 13.66 5.95
CA ILE A 57 14.63 13.03 7.14
C ILE A 57 16.03 12.53 6.76
N ASP A 58 17.03 13.00 7.49
CA ASP A 58 18.43 12.65 7.28
C ASP A 58 18.75 11.35 8.02
N LEU A 59 19.06 10.29 7.26
CA LEU A 59 19.36 8.98 7.83
C LEU A 59 20.59 9.00 8.76
N GLU A 60 21.63 9.78 8.45
CA GLU A 60 22.83 9.80 9.29
C GLU A 60 22.54 10.45 10.64
N LYS A 61 21.80 11.56 10.64
CA LYS A 61 21.36 12.22 11.88
C LYS A 61 20.44 11.32 12.68
N LEU A 62 19.56 10.59 12.02
CA LEU A 62 18.66 9.65 12.68
C LEU A 62 19.42 8.46 13.31
N ILE A 63 20.53 8.04 12.71
CA ILE A 63 21.42 7.02 13.30
C ILE A 63 22.22 7.57 14.49
N ALA A 64 22.66 8.84 14.41
CA ALA A 64 23.55 9.45 15.39
C ALA A 64 22.85 10.07 16.60
N ASP A 65 21.64 10.61 16.44
CA ASP A 65 20.94 11.43 17.43
C ASP A 65 19.51 10.91 17.70
N SER A 66 19.31 10.37 18.92
CA SER A 66 18.02 9.90 19.39
C SER A 66 16.99 11.02 19.56
N LEU A 67 17.40 12.24 19.90
CA LEU A 67 16.50 13.37 20.05
C LEU A 67 16.01 13.82 18.66
N TYR A 68 16.88 13.78 17.65
CA TYR A 68 16.47 14.02 16.27
C TYR A 68 15.41 13.00 15.82
N LEU A 69 15.61 11.71 16.08
CA LEU A 69 14.63 10.66 15.76
C LEU A 69 13.26 10.95 16.38
N ASP A 70 13.23 11.28 17.67
CA ASP A 70 12.00 11.56 18.41
C ASP A 70 11.25 12.78 17.85
N ASN A 71 11.98 13.87 17.61
CA ASN A 71 11.42 15.08 17.00
C ASN A 71 10.86 14.81 15.59
N GLN A 72 11.53 13.98 14.79
CA GLN A 72 11.02 13.60 13.47
C GLN A 72 9.77 12.74 13.57
N ALA A 73 9.71 11.79 14.51
CA ALA A 73 8.52 10.98 14.75
C ALA A 73 7.32 11.88 15.08
N HIS A 74 7.51 12.84 16.00
CA HIS A 74 6.48 13.79 16.38
C HIS A 74 6.02 14.66 15.20
N ALA A 75 6.96 15.19 14.42
CA ALA A 75 6.68 16.01 13.24
C ALA A 75 5.92 15.25 12.13
N VAL A 76 6.16 13.95 11.99
CA VAL A 76 5.40 13.09 11.06
C VAL A 76 3.97 12.91 11.57
N VAL A 77 3.77 12.63 12.86
CA VAL A 77 2.43 12.42 13.44
C VAL A 77 1.56 13.68 13.35
N ILE A 78 2.12 14.86 13.62
CA ILE A 78 1.39 16.13 13.46
C ILE A 78 0.89 16.28 12.02
N ARG A 79 1.76 16.07 11.03
CA ARG A 79 1.37 16.16 9.61
C ARG A 79 0.35 15.11 9.21
N MET A 80 0.47 13.88 9.71
CA MET A 80 -0.53 12.85 9.48
C MET A 80 -1.92 13.26 9.98
N ARG A 81 -1.99 13.92 11.16
CA ARG A 81 -3.24 14.41 11.74
C ARG A 81 -3.88 15.51 10.88
N ASP A 82 -3.06 16.41 10.34
CA ASP A 82 -3.55 17.56 9.57
C ASP A 82 -3.89 17.21 8.11
N MET A 83 -3.19 16.24 7.52
CA MET A 83 -3.31 15.91 6.09
C MET A 83 -4.17 14.68 5.81
N ASP A 84 -4.10 13.63 6.65
CA ASP A 84 -4.59 12.30 6.28
C ASP A 84 -5.61 11.77 7.31
N SER A 85 -6.87 12.18 7.18
CA SER A 85 -7.98 11.66 7.99
C SER A 85 -8.26 10.18 7.62
N GLY A 86 -7.82 9.22 8.44
CA GLY A 86 -8.18 7.80 8.28
C GLY A 86 -7.01 6.79 8.23
N THR A 87 -5.80 7.18 8.64
CA THR A 87 -4.58 6.38 8.44
C THR A 87 -4.24 5.38 9.54
N LYS A 88 -4.90 5.38 10.70
CA LYS A 88 -4.50 4.53 11.86
C LYS A 88 -4.39 3.04 11.50
N SER A 89 -5.34 2.51 10.72
CA SER A 89 -5.32 1.13 10.24
C SER A 89 -4.21 0.86 9.20
N GLN A 90 -3.92 1.82 8.32
CA GLN A 90 -2.87 1.69 7.30
C GLN A 90 -1.47 1.81 7.93
N LEU A 91 -1.28 2.76 8.84
CA LEU A 91 -0.05 2.93 9.60
C LEU A 91 0.28 1.65 10.39
N ARG A 92 -0.71 1.06 11.06
CA ARG A 92 -0.51 -0.21 11.80
C ARG A 92 -0.15 -1.38 10.88
N ARG A 93 -0.74 -1.46 9.68
CA ARG A 93 -0.35 -2.47 8.67
C ARG A 93 1.07 -2.26 8.18
N LEU A 94 1.45 -1.00 7.92
CA LEU A 94 2.80 -0.62 7.50
C LEU A 94 3.83 -0.93 8.59
N TYR A 95 3.56 -0.56 9.85
CA TYR A 95 4.39 -0.90 11.01
C TYR A 95 4.64 -2.41 11.11
N ASN A 96 3.58 -3.21 11.02
CA ASN A 96 3.72 -4.67 11.04
C ASN A 96 4.53 -5.22 9.84
N ALA A 97 4.50 -4.54 8.68
CA ALA A 97 5.38 -4.89 7.56
C ALA A 97 6.84 -4.54 7.85
N VAL A 98 7.13 -3.35 8.40
CA VAL A 98 8.49 -2.91 8.76
C VAL A 98 9.07 -3.84 9.82
N ARG A 99 8.32 -4.13 10.88
CA ARG A 99 8.73 -5.04 11.95
C ARG A 99 9.06 -6.45 11.44
N ARG A 100 8.33 -6.94 10.43
CA ARG A 100 8.63 -8.23 9.78
C ARG A 100 9.89 -8.16 8.93
N ALA A 101 10.06 -7.09 8.15
CA ALA A 101 11.26 -6.91 7.32
C ALA A 101 12.54 -6.83 8.16
N CYS A 102 12.51 -6.18 9.33
CA CYS A 102 13.66 -6.15 10.25
C CYS A 102 14.02 -7.51 10.85
N ARG A 103 13.04 -8.41 11.00
CA ARG A 103 13.26 -9.78 11.49
C ARG A 103 13.79 -10.72 10.41
N ALA A 104 13.78 -10.30 9.15
CA ALA A 104 14.33 -11.10 8.07
C ALA A 104 15.83 -11.33 8.29
N PRO A 105 16.35 -12.49 7.83
CA PRO A 105 17.78 -12.75 7.74
C PRO A 105 18.52 -11.58 7.07
N GLU A 106 19.75 -11.32 7.48
CA GLU A 106 20.54 -10.17 6.98
C GLU A 106 20.67 -10.17 5.45
N ASN A 107 20.86 -11.35 4.85
CA ASN A 107 20.95 -11.56 3.40
C ASN A 107 19.65 -11.27 2.63
N GLU A 108 18.50 -11.36 3.29
CA GLU A 108 17.18 -11.14 2.66
C GLU A 108 16.59 -9.77 3.02
N ARG A 109 17.15 -9.11 4.06
CA ARG A 109 16.59 -7.88 4.61
C ARG A 109 16.51 -6.75 3.60
N GLN A 110 17.57 -6.55 2.81
CA GLN A 110 17.57 -5.51 1.78
C GLN A 110 16.43 -5.74 0.78
N HIS A 111 16.25 -6.98 0.32
CA HIS A 111 15.18 -7.35 -0.58
C HIS A 111 13.80 -7.10 0.05
N GLU A 112 13.58 -7.50 1.29
CA GLU A 112 12.33 -7.25 2.01
C GLU A 112 12.01 -5.75 2.13
N PHE A 113 13.01 -4.93 2.41
CA PHE A 113 12.85 -3.47 2.48
C PHE A 113 12.57 -2.84 1.11
N VAL A 114 13.18 -3.35 0.02
CA VAL A 114 12.86 -2.93 -1.35
C VAL A 114 11.41 -3.28 -1.69
N MET A 115 10.95 -4.47 -1.33
CA MET A 115 9.55 -4.87 -1.51
C MET A 115 8.59 -4.04 -0.64
N LEU A 116 8.99 -3.68 0.57
CA LEU A 116 8.24 -2.79 1.44
C LEU A 116 8.10 -1.40 0.83
N ARG A 117 9.15 -0.88 0.20
CA ARG A 117 9.12 0.41 -0.51
C ARG A 117 8.10 0.42 -1.63
N ALA A 118 8.07 -0.62 -2.46
CA ALA A 118 7.08 -0.74 -3.53
C ALA A 118 5.63 -0.76 -2.98
N ARG A 119 5.40 -1.51 -1.89
CA ARG A 119 4.11 -1.56 -1.19
C ARG A 119 3.70 -0.22 -0.60
N LEU A 120 4.66 0.50 0.01
CA LEU A 120 4.44 1.83 0.58
C LEU A 120 4.07 2.84 -0.51
N ALA A 121 4.84 2.91 -1.60
CA ALA A 121 4.58 3.79 -2.73
C ALA A 121 3.19 3.56 -3.33
N TYR A 122 2.80 2.29 -3.52
CA TYR A 122 1.45 1.94 -3.97
C TYR A 122 0.38 2.44 -2.99
N THR A 123 0.59 2.27 -1.69
CA THR A 123 -0.36 2.69 -0.65
C THR A 123 -0.52 4.21 -0.61
N ILE A 124 0.59 4.95 -0.67
CA ILE A 124 0.62 6.41 -0.72
C ILE A 124 -0.19 6.90 -1.92
N ALA A 125 0.09 6.37 -3.12
CA ALA A 125 -0.61 6.76 -4.33
C ALA A 125 -2.11 6.38 -4.28
N ARG A 126 -2.44 5.19 -3.76
CA ARG A 126 -3.81 4.65 -3.76
C ARG A 126 -4.75 5.37 -2.78
N HIS A 127 -4.19 5.87 -1.68
CA HIS A 127 -4.94 6.46 -0.57
C HIS A 127 -4.62 7.94 -0.34
N SER A 128 -3.82 8.55 -1.21
CA SER A 128 -3.39 9.96 -1.12
C SER A 128 -2.69 10.31 0.20
N LEU A 129 -1.87 9.40 0.75
CA LEU A 129 -1.21 9.56 2.06
C LEU A 129 0.06 10.40 1.95
N ARG A 130 -0.10 11.68 1.62
CA ARG A 130 1.02 12.57 1.29
C ARG A 130 1.94 12.83 2.48
N SER A 131 1.45 12.69 3.72
CA SER A 131 2.28 12.81 4.92
C SER A 131 3.39 11.75 5.00
N LEU A 132 3.22 10.62 4.31
CA LEU A 132 4.17 9.50 4.28
C LEU A 132 5.24 9.63 3.20
N ASP A 133 5.18 10.66 2.33
CA ASP A 133 6.17 10.87 1.26
C ASP A 133 7.59 10.96 1.83
N GLN A 134 7.76 11.55 3.02
CA GLN A 134 9.06 11.63 3.69
C GLN A 134 9.56 10.28 4.17
N ILE A 135 8.66 9.42 4.63
CA ILE A 135 8.98 8.07 5.07
C ILE A 135 9.38 7.20 3.88
N GLU A 136 8.73 7.37 2.72
CA GLU A 136 9.14 6.71 1.48
C GLU A 136 10.56 7.11 1.06
N ARG A 137 10.90 8.40 1.13
CA ARG A 137 12.24 8.90 0.83
C ARG A 137 13.29 8.40 1.82
N LEU A 138 12.98 8.37 3.11
CA LEU A 138 13.87 7.81 4.12
C LEU A 138 14.13 6.31 3.86
N LEU A 139 13.08 5.56 3.51
CA LEU A 139 13.20 4.15 3.15
C LEU A 139 14.09 3.92 1.92
N LEU A 140 14.07 4.85 0.95
CA LEU A 140 15.00 4.86 -0.16
C LEU A 140 16.45 5.08 0.31
N GLN A 141 16.70 5.99 1.25
CA GLN A 141 18.05 6.19 1.83
C GLN A 141 18.53 4.92 2.54
N VAL A 142 17.67 4.31 3.37
CA VAL A 142 17.98 3.09 4.13
C VAL A 142 18.35 1.94 3.20
N THR A 143 17.56 1.70 2.15
CA THR A 143 17.83 0.63 1.17
C THR A 143 19.05 0.88 0.29
N ARG A 144 19.39 2.16 0.03
CA ARG A 144 20.60 2.55 -0.72
C ARG A 144 21.86 2.38 0.11
N LYS A 145 21.84 2.80 1.38
CA LYS A 145 22.99 2.66 2.28
C LYS A 145 23.22 1.19 2.67
N ASN A 146 22.13 0.41 2.77
CA ASN A 146 22.15 -1.00 3.12
C ASN A 146 22.97 -1.31 4.38
N ASP A 147 22.77 -0.49 5.42
CA ASP A 147 23.45 -0.59 6.71
C ASP A 147 22.47 -1.12 7.76
N GLN A 148 22.90 -2.10 8.53
CA GLN A 148 22.21 -2.65 9.70
C GLN A 148 21.65 -1.55 10.59
N ARG A 149 22.48 -0.56 10.94
CA ARG A 149 22.10 0.54 11.84
C ARG A 149 20.96 1.36 11.25
N GLY A 150 20.96 1.55 9.92
CA GLY A 150 19.89 2.26 9.22
C GLY A 150 18.56 1.51 9.27
N TYR A 151 18.58 0.18 9.12
CA TYR A 151 17.37 -0.64 9.24
C TYR A 151 16.77 -0.60 10.64
N ASP A 152 17.62 -0.71 11.68
CA ASP A 152 17.17 -0.69 13.07
C ASP A 152 16.62 0.69 13.44
N ARG A 153 17.29 1.75 13.02
CA ARG A 153 16.87 3.13 13.30
C ARG A 153 15.60 3.52 12.55
N PHE A 154 15.41 3.02 11.34
CA PHE A 154 14.14 3.16 10.63
C PHE A 154 12.99 2.46 11.37
N LYS A 155 13.24 1.29 11.94
CA LYS A 155 12.27 0.59 12.80
C LYS A 155 11.93 1.41 14.04
N ASP A 156 12.95 1.93 14.73
CA ASP A 156 12.77 2.74 15.95
C ASP A 156 11.92 3.99 15.68
N LEU A 157 12.19 4.68 14.56
CA LEU A 157 11.36 5.81 14.12
C LEU A 157 9.89 5.41 13.95
N PHE A 158 9.64 4.27 13.30
CA PHE A 158 8.29 3.75 13.12
C PHE A 158 7.60 3.35 14.43
N GLU A 159 8.36 2.80 15.39
CA GLU A 159 7.85 2.50 16.74
C GLU A 159 7.42 3.80 17.45
N ALA A 160 8.24 4.86 17.37
CA ALA A 160 7.91 6.15 17.93
C ALA A 160 6.69 6.80 17.27
N ILE A 161 6.59 6.77 15.93
CA ILE A 161 5.42 7.30 15.19
C ILE A 161 4.13 6.60 15.63
N VAL A 162 4.16 5.27 15.78
CA VAL A 162 2.99 4.52 16.25
C VAL A 162 2.66 4.90 17.69
N ALA A 163 3.64 4.96 18.58
CA ALA A 163 3.44 5.34 19.98
C ALA A 163 2.82 6.74 20.14
N TYR A 164 3.22 7.71 19.33
CA TYR A 164 2.65 9.06 19.35
C TYR A 164 1.25 9.18 18.71
N ASN A 165 0.82 8.18 17.95
CA ASN A 165 -0.48 8.16 17.26
C ASN A 165 -1.51 7.21 17.93
N GLU A 166 -1.14 6.55 19.03
CA GLU A 166 -2.10 5.77 19.84
C GLU A 166 -3.08 6.68 20.55
#